data_AF-A0AAD9GZV7-F1
#
_entry.id   AF-A0AAD9GZV7-F1
#
_cell.length_a   1.000
_cell.length_b   1.000
_cell.length_c   1.000
_cell.angle_alpha   90.00
_cell.angle_beta   90.00
_cell.angle_gamma   90.00
#
_symmetry.space_group_name_H-M   'P 1'
#
loop_
_entity.id
_entity.type
_entity.pdbx_description
1 polymer ?
#
loop_
_entity_poly.entity_id
_entity_poly.type
_entity_poly.pdbx_seq_one_letter_code
_entity_poly.pdbx_strand_id
1 'polypeptide(L)'
;MDADYGSSVVSFLSLQERHKLRAVSRRWLFTCNWLQFSGTDEGDVQPRKSVWNLRSRAFRHDWTAFMRSECQSFLPHLLQRLPAVAMAETMELKKGLCLSTNTGQRPSFENTHARSGYIQQKINRCGNLPNLLMSEELSELRSELFRTKQKKCWNMALYGGGPGYDAIGLVFMREYVRAWDVKFHTTVYDNELGWKCAIDAAEQTLEHLGHHNASLSFQHCDITVDLQSEENEHVCQTLSTTQLHVFSFVCVENFCLLLDSDYMFLRSLFAQCSTGSYFIFTDSTHRLWPAIFDVANATAPGKFRVWTPFARSCHYALVLQKLPDYSKPASTYPFYNQAMAKLEDFKRHQQQHLQTQHSNQVNR
;
A
#
# COMPACT_ATOMS: atom_id res chain seq x y z
N MET A 1 -10.35 35.39 26.95
CA MET A 1 -11.43 36.11 26.22
C MET A 1 -11.38 35.84 24.71
N ASP A 2 -10.95 34.64 24.26
CA ASP A 2 -10.82 34.30 22.83
C ASP A 2 -11.58 33.04 22.42
N ALA A 3 -12.59 32.65 23.19
CA ALA A 3 -13.46 31.50 22.89
C ALA A 3 -14.80 31.89 22.25
N ASP A 4 -15.17 33.18 22.27
CA ASP A 4 -16.52 33.64 21.88
C ASP A 4 -16.64 34.19 20.45
N TYR A 5 -15.53 34.36 19.73
CA TYR A 5 -15.58 34.86 18.34
C TYR A 5 -15.75 33.77 17.27
N GLY A 6 -15.49 32.50 17.60
CA GLY A 6 -15.64 31.37 16.67
C GLY A 6 -17.08 30.84 16.52
N SER A 7 -17.91 31.02 17.55
CA SER A 7 -19.31 30.57 17.55
C SER A 7 -20.24 31.53 16.79
N SER A 8 -19.87 32.81 16.67
CA SER A 8 -20.72 33.85 16.08
C SER A 8 -20.75 33.90 14.55
N VAL A 9 -19.82 33.22 13.85
CA VAL A 9 -19.80 33.20 12.37
C VAL A 9 -20.62 32.03 11.79
N VAL A 10 -20.92 31.01 12.59
CA VAL A 10 -21.63 29.79 12.14
C VAL A 10 -23.16 29.94 12.16
N SER A 11 -23.69 30.94 12.86
CA SER A 11 -25.13 31.17 13.00
C SER A 11 -25.78 31.91 11.82
N PHE A 12 -25.00 32.54 10.92
CA PHE A 12 -25.55 33.36 9.83
C PHE A 12 -25.64 32.68 8.46
N LEU A 13 -25.14 31.45 8.33
CA LEU A 13 -25.13 30.76 7.03
C LEU A 13 -26.34 29.87 6.85
N SER A 14 -27.03 30.03 5.72
CA SER A 14 -28.10 29.14 5.26
C SER A 14 -27.56 27.72 5.00
N LEU A 15 -28.46 26.74 4.99
CA LEU A 15 -28.10 25.32 4.79
C LEU A 15 -27.42 25.08 3.42
N GLN A 16 -27.80 25.87 2.41
CA GLN A 16 -27.21 25.84 1.08
C GLN A 16 -25.82 26.48 1.03
N GLU A 17 -25.59 27.57 1.78
CA GLU A 17 -24.26 28.17 1.95
C GLU A 17 -23.33 27.26 2.74
N ARG A 18 -23.83 26.53 3.75
CA ARG A 18 -23.07 25.48 4.43
C ARG A 18 -22.71 24.34 3.48
N HIS A 19 -23.58 23.96 2.55
CA HIS A 19 -23.28 22.98 1.52
C HIS A 19 -22.24 23.48 0.50
N LYS A 20 -22.35 24.75 0.06
CA LYS A 20 -21.35 25.37 -0.82
C LYS A 20 -20.01 25.56 -0.12
N LEU A 21 -19.99 25.95 1.15
CA LEU A 21 -18.77 26.00 1.97
C LEU A 21 -18.16 24.62 2.18
N ARG A 22 -18.95 23.54 2.32
CA ARG A 22 -18.43 22.16 2.32
C ARG A 22 -17.82 21.76 0.97
N ALA A 23 -18.41 22.20 -0.14
CA ALA A 23 -17.87 21.96 -1.49
C ALA A 23 -16.59 22.76 -1.77
N VAL A 24 -16.49 24.00 -1.27
CA VAL A 24 -15.31 24.88 -1.37
C VAL A 24 -14.22 24.51 -0.34
N SER A 25 -14.61 23.97 0.83
CA SER A 25 -13.73 23.45 1.89
C SER A 25 -12.97 22.19 1.49
N ARG A 26 -13.40 21.45 0.47
CA ARG A 26 -12.61 20.32 -0.05
C ARG A 26 -11.30 20.77 -0.71
N ARG A 27 -11.18 22.06 -1.05
CA ARG A 27 -9.92 22.69 -1.49
C ARG A 27 -8.96 23.00 -0.34
N TRP A 28 -9.43 22.89 0.91
CA TRP A 28 -8.71 23.20 2.16
C TRP A 28 -8.44 21.96 3.04
N LEU A 29 -8.79 20.75 2.57
CA LEU A 29 -8.58 19.49 3.30
C LEU A 29 -7.10 19.16 3.57
N PHE A 30 -6.15 19.91 2.99
CA PHE A 30 -4.73 19.57 3.02
C PHE A 30 -3.81 20.73 3.37
N THR A 31 -4.23 21.62 4.29
CA THR A 31 -3.26 22.37 5.11
C THR A 31 -3.01 21.62 6.43
N CYS A 32 -2.87 20.29 6.40
CA CYS A 32 -2.15 19.65 7.50
C CYS A 32 -0.82 20.39 7.58
N ASN A 33 -0.35 20.71 8.78
CA ASN A 33 0.93 21.38 9.02
C ASN A 33 2.16 20.64 8.44
N TRP A 34 1.94 19.59 7.65
CA TRP A 34 2.90 18.70 7.03
C TRP A 34 2.78 18.66 5.48
N LEU A 35 1.79 19.32 4.87
CA LEU A 35 1.56 19.33 3.41
C LEU A 35 1.91 20.67 2.73
N GLN A 36 2.55 21.60 3.44
CA GLN A 36 3.14 22.80 2.83
C GLN A 36 4.65 22.61 2.68
N PHE A 37 5.08 21.83 1.68
CA PHE A 37 6.36 22.09 1.02
C PHE A 37 6.07 22.92 -0.23
N SER A 38 5.85 24.22 -0.02
CA SER A 38 5.85 25.22 -1.07
C SER A 38 6.96 26.23 -0.79
N GLY A 39 8.18 25.96 -1.27
CA GLY A 39 9.27 26.93 -1.21
C GLY A 39 10.65 26.27 -1.13
N THR A 40 11.62 26.89 -1.80
CA THR A 40 13.03 26.48 -1.92
C THR A 40 13.93 27.02 -0.80
N ASP A 41 13.39 27.64 0.24
CA ASP A 41 14.16 28.23 1.34
C ASP A 41 13.69 27.72 2.71
N GLU A 42 14.65 27.32 3.55
CA GLU A 42 14.46 26.70 4.88
C GLU A 42 14.06 27.69 5.99
N GLY A 43 13.76 28.95 5.66
CA GLY A 43 13.38 29.99 6.63
C GLY A 43 11.90 30.38 6.50
N ASP A 44 11.14 30.24 7.57
CA ASP A 44 9.75 30.71 7.75
C ASP A 44 8.62 29.94 7.03
N VAL A 45 8.24 28.80 7.64
CA VAL A 45 6.89 28.24 7.46
C VAL A 45 6.19 28.18 8.81
N GLN A 46 5.30 29.14 9.07
CA GLN A 46 4.38 29.11 10.21
C GLN A 46 3.21 28.14 9.93
N PRO A 47 2.98 27.11 10.77
CA PRO A 47 1.95 26.10 10.51
C PRO A 47 0.53 26.65 10.71
N ARG A 48 -0.20 26.92 9.62
CA ARG A 48 -1.65 27.19 9.68
C ARG A 48 -2.42 25.88 9.88
N LYS A 49 -2.89 25.67 11.13
CA LYS A 49 -3.73 24.54 11.58
C LYS A 49 -4.79 24.13 10.53
N SER A 50 -4.65 22.98 9.88
CA SER A 50 -5.78 22.36 9.13
C SER A 50 -6.94 22.08 10.07
N VAL A 51 -8.14 22.40 9.59
CA VAL A 51 -9.42 22.16 10.25
C VAL A 51 -9.84 20.67 10.23
N TRP A 52 -9.07 19.77 9.59
CA TRP A 52 -9.39 18.34 9.53
C TRP A 52 -8.28 17.47 10.13
N ASN A 53 -8.52 17.03 11.36
CA ASN A 53 -7.74 15.98 11.99
C ASN A 53 -8.06 14.64 11.29
N LEU A 54 -7.06 13.93 10.74
CA LEU A 54 -7.22 12.61 10.10
C LEU A 54 -7.86 11.58 11.07
N ARG A 55 -7.71 11.79 12.39
CA ARG A 55 -8.33 10.97 13.43
C ARG A 55 -9.80 11.33 13.69
N SER A 56 -10.27 12.47 13.19
CA SER A 56 -11.66 12.91 13.39
C SER A 56 -12.64 11.90 12.79
N ARG A 57 -13.77 11.72 13.48
CA ARG A 57 -14.84 10.81 13.00
C ARG A 57 -15.39 11.28 11.66
N ALA A 58 -15.53 12.60 11.47
CA ALA A 58 -16.06 13.19 10.26
C ALA A 58 -15.14 12.93 9.05
N PHE A 59 -13.83 13.12 9.18
CA PHE A 59 -12.87 12.78 8.12
C PHE A 59 -12.94 11.30 7.76
N ARG A 60 -12.84 10.41 8.76
CA ARG A 60 -12.89 8.96 8.52
C ARG A 60 -14.16 8.52 7.83
N HIS A 61 -15.29 9.15 8.15
CA HIS A 61 -16.56 8.87 7.48
C HIS A 61 -16.56 9.34 6.02
N ASP A 62 -16.16 10.58 5.75
CA ASP A 62 -16.07 11.13 4.38
C ASP A 62 -15.10 10.31 3.51
N TRP A 63 -13.92 9.99 4.03
CA TRP A 63 -12.93 9.13 3.38
C TRP A 63 -13.47 7.72 3.07
N THR A 64 -14.11 7.06 4.06
CA THR A 64 -14.68 5.72 3.86
C THR A 64 -15.81 5.73 2.83
N ALA A 65 -16.66 6.78 2.86
CA ALA A 65 -17.73 6.95 1.90
C ALA A 65 -17.18 7.20 0.49
N PHE A 66 -16.15 8.03 0.36
CA PHE A 66 -15.46 8.28 -0.90
C PHE A 66 -14.88 6.98 -1.49
N MET A 67 -14.04 6.26 -0.74
CA MET A 67 -13.42 5.02 -1.24
C MET A 67 -14.46 3.99 -1.66
N ARG A 68 -15.57 3.86 -0.91
CA ARG A 68 -16.68 2.97 -1.28
C ARG A 68 -17.32 3.42 -2.60
N SER A 69 -17.59 4.72 -2.75
CA SER A 69 -18.17 5.29 -3.97
C SER A 69 -17.29 5.04 -5.19
N GLU A 70 -15.99 5.32 -5.09
CA GLU A 70 -15.05 5.09 -6.20
C GLU A 70 -14.97 3.61 -6.57
N CYS A 71 -14.87 2.70 -5.60
CA CYS A 71 -14.90 1.27 -5.87
C CYS A 71 -16.20 0.83 -6.56
N GLN A 72 -17.36 1.34 -6.11
CA GLN A 72 -18.66 1.01 -6.68
C GLN A 72 -18.84 1.59 -8.10
N SER A 73 -18.24 2.74 -8.39
CA SER A 73 -18.27 3.35 -9.72
C SER A 73 -17.31 2.66 -10.68
N PHE A 74 -16.12 2.28 -10.22
CA PHE A 74 -15.09 1.65 -11.05
C PHE A 74 -15.44 0.20 -11.43
N LEU A 75 -15.98 -0.57 -10.48
CA LEU A 75 -16.16 -2.01 -10.63
C LEU A 75 -17.00 -2.42 -11.85
N PRO A 76 -18.15 -1.79 -12.17
CA PRO A 76 -18.93 -2.17 -13.35
C PRO A 76 -18.14 -2.04 -14.66
N HIS A 77 -17.35 -0.97 -14.82
CA HIS A 77 -16.51 -0.77 -16.01
C HIS A 77 -15.40 -1.82 -16.11
N LEU A 78 -14.78 -2.16 -14.98
CA LEU A 78 -13.80 -3.25 -14.93
C LEU A 78 -14.43 -4.59 -15.32
N LEU A 79 -15.59 -4.93 -14.74
CA LEU A 79 -16.28 -6.21 -15.00
C LEU A 79 -16.77 -6.35 -16.44
N GLN A 80 -17.11 -5.25 -17.12
CA GLN A 80 -17.46 -5.27 -18.55
C GLN A 80 -16.30 -5.71 -19.44
N ARG A 81 -15.05 -5.58 -18.97
CA ARG A 81 -13.83 -5.96 -19.69
C ARG A 81 -13.29 -7.32 -19.29
N LEU A 82 -13.91 -7.97 -18.32
CA LEU A 82 -13.50 -9.27 -17.80
C LEU A 82 -14.48 -10.36 -18.25
N PRO A 83 -14.06 -11.63 -18.25
CA PRO A 83 -14.96 -12.75 -18.43
C PRO A 83 -16.13 -12.71 -17.44
N ALA A 84 -17.28 -13.22 -17.87
CA ALA A 84 -18.47 -13.25 -17.04
C ALA A 84 -18.21 -13.98 -15.73
N VAL A 85 -18.77 -13.48 -14.64
CA VAL A 85 -18.51 -14.05 -13.31
C VAL A 85 -19.25 -15.38 -13.15
N ALA A 86 -18.54 -16.41 -12.69
CA ALA A 86 -19.12 -17.70 -12.34
C ALA A 86 -19.02 -17.94 -10.81
N MET A 87 -20.16 -17.80 -10.13
CA MET A 87 -20.22 -17.73 -8.67
C MET A 87 -19.79 -19.03 -7.96
N ALA A 88 -20.07 -20.20 -8.55
CA ALA A 88 -19.72 -21.48 -7.94
C ALA A 88 -18.19 -21.63 -7.85
N GLU A 89 -17.52 -21.35 -8.96
CA GLU A 89 -16.08 -21.41 -9.14
C GLU A 89 -15.38 -20.32 -8.31
N THR A 90 -15.97 -19.12 -8.20
CA THR A 90 -15.48 -18.09 -7.27
C THR A 90 -15.53 -18.57 -5.82
N MET A 91 -16.59 -19.27 -5.42
CA MET A 91 -16.70 -19.79 -4.05
C MET A 91 -15.72 -20.93 -3.79
N GLU A 92 -15.44 -21.77 -4.78
CA GLU A 92 -14.40 -22.80 -4.72
C GLU A 92 -13.01 -22.19 -4.57
N LEU A 93 -12.66 -21.20 -5.41
CA LEU A 93 -11.41 -20.44 -5.30
C LEU A 93 -11.24 -19.82 -3.91
N LYS A 94 -12.30 -19.22 -3.35
CA LYS A 94 -12.26 -18.66 -1.99
C LYS A 94 -12.05 -19.72 -0.92
N LYS A 95 -12.64 -20.90 -1.08
CA LYS A 95 -12.39 -22.03 -0.17
C LYS A 95 -10.92 -22.45 -0.24
N GLY A 96 -10.36 -22.54 -1.46
CA GLY A 96 -8.93 -22.79 -1.69
C GLY A 96 -8.03 -21.77 -1.00
N LEU A 97 -8.32 -20.47 -1.14
CA LEU A 97 -7.59 -19.39 -0.47
C LEU A 97 -7.60 -19.47 1.07
N CYS A 98 -8.71 -19.94 1.67
CA CYS A 98 -8.74 -20.16 3.13
C CYS A 98 -7.95 -21.41 3.54
N LEU A 99 -7.84 -22.40 2.67
CA LEU A 99 -7.08 -23.62 2.93
C LEU A 99 -5.57 -23.39 2.73
N SER A 100 -5.17 -22.60 1.73
CA SER A 100 -3.76 -22.29 1.45
C SER A 100 -3.03 -21.70 2.65
N THR A 101 -3.69 -20.82 3.40
CA THR A 101 -3.13 -20.23 4.63
C THR A 101 -2.81 -21.27 5.72
N ASN A 102 -3.42 -22.46 5.66
CA ASN A 102 -3.21 -23.55 6.61
C ASN A 102 -2.35 -24.70 6.05
N THR A 103 -2.41 -24.95 4.74
CA THR A 103 -1.75 -26.09 4.08
C THR A 103 -0.47 -25.71 3.35
N GLY A 104 -0.22 -24.42 3.11
CA GLY A 104 0.91 -23.94 2.31
C GLY A 104 0.77 -24.21 0.80
N GLN A 105 -0.36 -24.76 0.34
CA GLN A 105 -0.60 -24.97 -1.09
C GLN A 105 -1.12 -23.69 -1.75
N ARG A 106 -0.44 -23.21 -2.78
CA ARG A 106 -0.85 -22.01 -3.54
C ARG A 106 -2.20 -22.25 -4.25
N PRO A 107 -3.19 -21.37 -4.11
CA PRO A 107 -4.45 -21.48 -4.84
C PRO A 107 -4.26 -21.04 -6.29
N SER A 108 -4.75 -21.84 -7.24
CA SER A 108 -4.69 -21.49 -8.67
C SER A 108 -5.73 -20.43 -9.03
N PHE A 109 -5.31 -19.40 -9.75
CA PHE A 109 -6.21 -18.39 -10.31
C PHE A 109 -6.50 -18.64 -11.80
N GLU A 110 -6.14 -19.78 -12.37
CA GLU A 110 -6.28 -20.08 -13.81
C GLU A 110 -7.71 -19.90 -14.34
N ASN A 111 -8.73 -20.27 -13.56
CA ASN A 111 -10.13 -20.07 -13.93
C ASN A 111 -10.48 -18.57 -13.99
N THR A 112 -10.60 -18.05 -15.20
CA THR A 112 -10.82 -16.63 -15.48
C THR A 112 -12.19 -16.11 -14.97
N HIS A 113 -13.21 -16.97 -14.96
CA HIS A 113 -14.54 -16.64 -14.45
C HIS A 113 -14.54 -16.56 -12.91
N ALA A 114 -13.86 -17.49 -12.25
CA ALA A 114 -13.66 -17.48 -10.80
C ALA A 114 -12.90 -16.21 -10.37
N ARG A 115 -11.85 -15.85 -11.12
CA ARG A 115 -11.03 -14.66 -10.91
C ARG A 115 -11.84 -13.37 -11.03
N SER A 116 -12.73 -13.28 -12.02
CA SER A 116 -13.61 -12.12 -12.19
C SER A 116 -14.56 -11.95 -11.00
N GLY A 117 -15.10 -13.05 -10.47
CA GLY A 117 -15.90 -12.99 -9.23
C GLY A 117 -15.08 -12.69 -7.98
N TYR A 118 -13.83 -13.15 -7.91
CA TYR A 118 -12.91 -12.73 -6.85
C TYR A 118 -12.68 -11.21 -6.90
N ILE A 119 -12.47 -10.65 -8.10
CA ILE A 119 -12.32 -9.21 -8.31
C ILE A 119 -13.56 -8.46 -7.81
N GLN A 120 -14.75 -8.90 -8.25
CA GLN A 120 -16.03 -8.34 -7.82
C GLN A 120 -16.18 -8.31 -6.29
N GLN A 121 -15.84 -9.41 -5.62
CA GLN A 121 -16.03 -9.54 -4.18
C GLN A 121 -14.95 -8.85 -3.34
N LYS A 122 -13.78 -8.52 -3.93
CA LYS A 122 -12.62 -7.98 -3.22
C LYS A 122 -12.21 -6.57 -3.66
N ILE A 123 -13.02 -5.86 -4.45
CA ILE A 123 -12.75 -4.49 -4.87
C ILE A 123 -12.47 -3.52 -3.70
N ASN A 124 -13.04 -3.80 -2.52
CA ASN A 124 -12.79 -3.01 -1.31
C ASN A 124 -11.32 -3.02 -0.88
N ARG A 125 -10.49 -3.97 -1.37
CA ARG A 125 -9.05 -4.01 -1.16
C ARG A 125 -8.30 -2.85 -1.81
N CYS A 126 -8.91 -2.12 -2.75
CA CYS A 126 -8.38 -0.83 -3.20
C CYS A 126 -8.21 0.16 -2.04
N GLY A 127 -8.90 -0.05 -0.91
CA GLY A 127 -8.73 0.74 0.30
C GLY A 127 -7.46 0.46 1.09
N ASN A 128 -6.77 -0.67 0.90
CA ASN A 128 -5.73 -1.14 1.81
C ASN A 128 -4.55 -0.16 1.92
N LEU A 129 -3.81 0.04 0.83
CA LEU A 129 -2.69 0.97 0.80
C LEU A 129 -3.11 2.43 1.07
N PRO A 130 -4.20 2.96 0.47
CA PRO A 130 -4.65 4.32 0.78
C PRO A 130 -5.00 4.54 2.26
N ASN A 131 -5.69 3.60 2.92
CA ASN A 131 -5.98 3.70 4.35
C ASN A 131 -4.70 3.69 5.19
N LEU A 132 -3.69 2.92 4.76
CA LEU A 132 -2.39 2.88 5.42
C LEU A 132 -1.67 4.22 5.30
N LEU A 133 -1.67 4.81 4.10
CA LEU A 133 -1.07 6.12 3.84
C LEU A 133 -1.76 7.24 4.62
N MET A 134 -2.98 7.06 5.12
CA MET A 134 -3.66 8.02 6.02
C MET A 134 -3.19 7.96 7.47
N SER A 135 -2.26 7.06 7.82
CA SER A 135 -1.61 7.05 9.13
C SER A 135 -0.73 8.28 9.35
N GLU A 136 -0.41 8.56 10.61
CA GLU A 136 0.47 9.69 10.97
C GLU A 136 1.93 9.35 10.62
N GLU A 137 2.31 8.10 10.86
CA GLU A 137 3.62 7.53 10.60
C GLU A 137 4.04 7.67 9.13
N LEU A 138 3.08 7.61 8.19
CA LEU A 138 3.33 7.71 6.75
C LEU A 138 3.03 9.09 6.17
N SER A 139 2.97 10.12 7.01
CA SER A 139 2.71 11.49 6.56
C SER A 139 3.76 12.03 5.58
N GLU A 140 5.04 11.71 5.80
CA GLU A 140 6.15 12.09 4.92
C GLU A 140 6.01 11.45 3.54
N LEU A 141 5.93 10.11 3.49
CA LEU A 141 5.72 9.35 2.25
C LEU A 141 4.47 9.80 1.50
N ARG A 142 3.34 9.98 2.19
CA ARG A 142 2.11 10.49 1.58
C ARG A 142 2.33 11.87 0.95
N SER A 143 3.07 12.75 1.62
CA SER A 143 3.35 14.10 1.12
C SER A 143 4.32 14.10 -0.06
N GLU A 144 5.25 13.15 -0.12
CA GLU A 144 6.12 12.92 -1.28
C GLU A 144 5.35 12.34 -2.47
N LEU A 145 4.52 11.32 -2.24
CA LEU A 145 3.72 10.68 -3.29
C LEU A 145 2.78 11.66 -3.98
N PHE A 146 2.10 12.51 -3.20
CA PHE A 146 1.05 13.40 -3.70
C PHE A 146 1.49 14.88 -3.78
N ARG A 147 2.79 15.13 -3.91
CA ARG A 147 3.33 16.49 -4.06
C ARG A 147 2.84 17.10 -5.38
N THR A 148 2.13 18.22 -5.30
CA THR A 148 1.67 18.95 -6.49
C THR A 148 2.84 19.54 -7.26
N LYS A 149 2.67 19.69 -8.58
CA LYS A 149 3.65 20.16 -9.57
C LYS A 149 4.87 19.25 -9.70
N GLN A 150 4.71 17.96 -9.43
CA GLN A 150 5.79 17.00 -9.57
C GLN A 150 6.01 16.67 -11.06
N LYS A 151 7.22 16.88 -11.57
CA LYS A 151 7.58 16.52 -12.96
C LYS A 151 7.88 15.03 -13.13
N LYS A 152 8.30 14.36 -12.06
CA LYS A 152 8.78 12.96 -12.08
C LYS A 152 7.63 11.98 -11.88
N CYS A 153 7.63 10.91 -12.66
CA CYS A 153 6.74 9.76 -12.47
C CYS A 153 7.20 8.93 -11.27
N TRP A 154 6.25 8.40 -10.51
CA TRP A 154 6.48 7.37 -9.51
C TRP A 154 6.42 5.99 -10.18
N ASN A 155 7.55 5.31 -10.25
CA ASN A 155 7.71 3.93 -10.68
C ASN A 155 7.50 3.01 -9.47
N MET A 156 6.51 2.13 -9.57
CA MET A 156 6.03 1.31 -8.48
C MET A 156 6.04 -0.18 -8.87
N ALA A 157 6.51 -1.03 -7.97
CA ALA A 157 6.53 -2.48 -8.12
C ALA A 157 5.58 -3.11 -7.09
N LEU A 158 4.55 -3.82 -7.56
CA LEU A 158 3.53 -4.43 -6.70
C LEU A 158 3.66 -5.95 -6.76
N TYR A 159 4.32 -6.54 -5.76
CA TYR A 159 4.55 -7.99 -5.64
C TYR A 159 3.34 -8.68 -4.98
N GLY A 160 2.83 -9.72 -5.65
CA GLY A 160 1.52 -10.31 -5.34
C GLY A 160 0.38 -9.31 -5.53
N GLY A 161 0.54 -8.40 -6.49
CA GLY A 161 -0.43 -7.31 -6.70
C GLY A 161 -1.79 -7.79 -7.22
N GLY A 162 -1.89 -9.04 -7.67
CA GLY A 162 -3.13 -9.64 -8.19
C GLY A 162 -3.79 -8.76 -9.24
N PRO A 163 -5.03 -8.29 -9.04
CA PRO A 163 -5.72 -7.42 -10.00
C PRO A 163 -5.32 -5.93 -9.92
N GLY A 164 -4.24 -5.57 -9.21
CA GLY A 164 -3.73 -4.20 -9.16
C GLY A 164 -4.47 -3.27 -8.19
N TYR A 165 -5.07 -3.82 -7.12
CA TYR A 165 -5.89 -3.04 -6.18
C TYR A 165 -5.15 -1.86 -5.56
N ASP A 166 -3.88 -2.02 -5.18
CA ASP A 166 -3.12 -0.94 -4.55
C ASP A 166 -2.88 0.22 -5.52
N ALA A 167 -2.63 -0.06 -6.80
CA ALA A 167 -2.47 0.97 -7.83
C ALA A 167 -3.79 1.73 -8.09
N ILE A 168 -4.90 1.01 -8.22
CA ILE A 168 -6.24 1.60 -8.37
C ILE A 168 -6.57 2.46 -7.14
N GLY A 169 -6.27 1.94 -5.94
CA GLY A 169 -6.44 2.66 -4.68
C GLY A 169 -5.65 3.97 -4.61
N LEU A 170 -4.40 3.97 -5.07
CA LEU A 170 -3.58 5.17 -5.15
C LEU A 170 -4.15 6.20 -6.13
N VAL A 171 -4.73 5.75 -7.25
CA VAL A 171 -5.45 6.64 -8.16
C VAL A 171 -6.66 7.28 -7.46
N PHE A 172 -7.48 6.51 -6.75
CA PHE A 172 -8.61 7.07 -5.99
C PHE A 172 -8.14 8.07 -4.93
N MET A 173 -7.05 7.74 -4.23
CA MET A 173 -6.45 8.65 -3.25
C MET A 173 -5.96 9.94 -3.92
N ARG A 174 -5.33 9.86 -5.11
CA ARG A 174 -4.92 11.02 -5.91
C ARG A 174 -6.09 11.94 -6.21
N GLU A 175 -7.23 11.39 -6.59
CA GLU A 175 -8.47 12.16 -6.84
C GLU A 175 -8.99 12.82 -5.57
N TYR A 176 -9.01 12.10 -4.45
CA TYR A 176 -9.44 12.63 -3.16
C TYR A 176 -8.57 13.81 -2.70
N VAL A 177 -7.25 13.67 -2.83
CA VAL A 177 -6.29 14.70 -2.41
C VAL A 177 -6.04 15.77 -3.49
N ARG A 178 -6.66 15.62 -4.67
CA ARG A 178 -6.58 16.54 -5.81
C ARG A 178 -5.17 16.75 -6.36
N ALA A 179 -4.35 15.71 -6.31
CA ALA A 179 -2.99 15.71 -6.86
C ALA A 179 -2.98 15.19 -8.31
N TRP A 180 -3.87 15.73 -9.15
CA TRP A 180 -4.17 15.19 -10.50
C TRP A 180 -2.98 15.17 -11.45
N ASP A 181 -1.96 15.98 -11.20
CA ASP A 181 -0.74 16.06 -11.99
C ASP A 181 0.28 14.96 -11.64
N VAL A 182 0.08 14.23 -10.54
CA VAL A 182 0.93 13.12 -10.12
C VAL A 182 0.77 11.94 -11.08
N LYS A 183 1.91 11.44 -11.56
CA LYS A 183 2.01 10.33 -12.49
C LYS A 183 2.45 9.05 -11.79
N PHE A 184 1.71 7.98 -12.03
CA PHE A 184 2.00 6.63 -11.53
C PHE A 184 2.31 5.69 -12.70
N HIS A 185 3.48 5.06 -12.66
CA HIS A 185 3.82 3.94 -13.51
C HIS A 185 3.96 2.70 -12.64
N THR A 186 3.04 1.76 -12.79
CA THR A 186 2.93 0.60 -11.92
C THR A 186 3.21 -0.65 -12.71
N THR A 187 4.17 -1.46 -12.26
CA THR A 187 4.30 -2.85 -12.68
C THR A 187 3.77 -3.75 -11.58
N VAL A 188 2.78 -4.58 -11.91
CA VAL A 188 2.28 -5.65 -11.05
C VAL A 188 3.06 -6.91 -11.34
N TYR A 189 3.72 -7.41 -10.30
CA TYR A 189 4.53 -8.62 -10.30
C TYR A 189 3.75 -9.73 -9.59
N ASP A 190 3.47 -10.81 -10.30
CA ASP A 190 2.78 -11.97 -9.73
C ASP A 190 3.24 -13.26 -10.42
N ASN A 191 3.24 -14.37 -9.69
CA ASN A 191 3.56 -15.68 -10.24
C ASN A 191 2.38 -16.22 -11.08
N GLU A 192 1.15 -15.81 -10.77
CA GLU A 192 -0.04 -16.23 -11.49
C GLU A 192 -0.24 -15.40 -12.76
N LEU A 193 0.23 -15.91 -13.90
CA LEU A 193 0.12 -15.26 -15.22
C LEU A 193 -1.31 -14.87 -15.60
N GLY A 194 -2.30 -15.54 -15.02
CA GLY A 194 -3.70 -15.20 -15.17
C GLY A 194 -4.00 -13.72 -14.88
N TRP A 195 -3.32 -13.09 -13.93
CA TRP A 195 -3.61 -11.69 -13.59
C TRP A 195 -3.38 -10.70 -14.73
N LYS A 196 -2.58 -11.06 -15.74
CA LYS A 196 -2.33 -10.17 -16.89
C LYS A 196 -3.60 -9.59 -17.51
N CYS A 197 -4.61 -10.42 -17.79
CA CYS A 197 -5.85 -9.91 -18.39
C CYS A 197 -6.64 -8.98 -17.46
N ALA A 198 -6.53 -9.17 -16.14
CA ALA A 198 -7.14 -8.29 -15.17
C ALA A 198 -6.42 -6.94 -15.07
N ILE A 199 -5.10 -6.94 -15.18
CA ILE A 199 -4.28 -5.73 -15.23
C ILE A 199 -4.56 -4.95 -16.52
N ASP A 200 -4.58 -5.61 -17.67
CA ASP A 200 -4.90 -4.97 -18.95
C ASP A 200 -6.32 -4.36 -18.91
N ALA A 201 -7.30 -5.06 -18.32
CA ALA A 201 -8.65 -4.55 -18.13
C ALA A 201 -8.71 -3.35 -17.15
N ALA A 202 -7.91 -3.37 -16.07
CA ALA A 202 -7.81 -2.27 -15.12
C ALA A 202 -7.18 -1.03 -15.75
N GLU A 203 -6.11 -1.18 -16.53
CA GLU A 203 -5.47 -0.09 -17.28
C GLU A 203 -6.46 0.56 -18.24
N GLN A 204 -7.13 -0.22 -19.07
CA GLN A 204 -8.15 0.29 -20.01
C GLN A 204 -9.33 0.96 -19.29
N THR A 205 -9.68 0.49 -18.09
CA THR A 205 -10.74 1.11 -17.28
C THR A 205 -10.29 2.47 -16.74
N LEU A 206 -9.05 2.57 -16.25
CA LEU A 206 -8.46 3.82 -15.80
C LEU A 206 -8.38 4.83 -16.95
N GLU A 207 -7.95 4.40 -18.13
CA GLU A 207 -7.90 5.24 -19.33
C GLU A 207 -9.30 5.73 -19.74
N HIS A 208 -10.29 4.82 -19.78
CA HIS A 208 -11.68 5.16 -20.11
C HIS A 208 -12.29 6.19 -19.14
N LEU A 209 -11.91 6.14 -17.86
CA LEU A 209 -12.35 7.08 -16.84
C LEU A 209 -11.50 8.38 -16.80
N GLY A 210 -10.58 8.56 -17.74
CA GLY A 210 -9.78 9.78 -17.88
C GLY A 210 -8.54 9.86 -16.99
N HIS A 211 -8.13 8.74 -16.37
CA HIS A 211 -6.94 8.69 -15.50
C HIS A 211 -5.63 8.47 -16.29
N HIS A 212 -5.38 9.27 -17.33
CA HIS A 212 -4.21 9.14 -18.22
C HIS A 212 -2.84 9.31 -17.55
N ASN A 213 -2.80 9.85 -16.32
CA ASN A 213 -1.59 9.96 -15.50
C ASN A 213 -1.31 8.70 -14.67
N ALA A 214 -1.93 7.55 -15.00
CA ALA A 214 -1.65 6.26 -14.39
C ALA A 214 -1.53 5.20 -15.49
N SER A 215 -0.46 4.40 -15.45
CA SER A 215 -0.27 3.24 -16.32
C SER A 215 -0.02 2.00 -15.48
N LEU A 216 -0.55 0.86 -15.91
CA LEU A 216 -0.47 -0.42 -15.21
C LEU A 216 -0.01 -1.51 -16.18
N SER A 217 1.10 -2.17 -15.85
CA SER A 217 1.59 -3.33 -16.60
C SER A 217 1.67 -4.56 -15.70
N PHE A 218 1.70 -5.74 -16.33
CA PHE A 218 1.91 -7.01 -15.65
C PHE A 218 3.25 -7.61 -16.06
N GLN A 219 3.97 -8.20 -15.10
CA GLN A 219 5.15 -9.01 -15.33
C GLN A 219 5.13 -10.24 -14.43
N HIS A 220 5.70 -11.34 -14.93
CA HIS A 220 5.95 -12.52 -14.10
C HIS A 220 7.02 -12.22 -13.06
N CYS A 221 6.90 -12.81 -11.87
CA CYS A 221 7.86 -12.71 -10.78
C CYS A 221 7.56 -13.80 -9.75
N ASP A 222 8.61 -14.44 -9.23
CA ASP A 222 8.52 -15.31 -8.06
C ASP A 222 9.46 -14.80 -6.96
N ILE A 223 8.88 -14.34 -5.85
CA ILE A 223 9.63 -13.82 -4.70
C ILE A 223 10.37 -14.90 -3.90
N THR A 224 10.23 -16.17 -4.27
CA THR A 224 10.87 -17.32 -3.61
C THR A 224 12.19 -17.73 -4.23
N VAL A 225 12.54 -17.15 -5.38
CA VAL A 225 13.84 -17.31 -6.05
C VAL A 225 14.60 -15.98 -6.09
N ASP A 226 15.88 -16.00 -6.43
CA ASP A 226 16.72 -14.80 -6.42
C ASP A 226 16.30 -13.78 -7.50
N LEU A 227 16.73 -12.53 -7.35
CA LEU A 227 16.52 -11.49 -8.37
C LEU A 227 17.21 -11.78 -9.70
N GLN A 228 18.28 -12.57 -9.70
CA GLN A 228 19.01 -12.95 -10.92
C GLN A 228 18.37 -14.11 -11.68
N SER A 229 17.32 -14.73 -11.13
CA SER A 229 16.57 -15.78 -11.81
C SER A 229 15.79 -15.23 -13.01
N GLU A 230 15.54 -16.07 -14.01
CA GLU A 230 14.81 -15.71 -15.24
C GLU A 230 13.42 -15.13 -14.93
N GLU A 231 12.73 -15.70 -13.94
CA GLU A 231 11.42 -15.26 -13.47
C GLU A 231 11.41 -13.81 -12.98
N ASN A 232 12.56 -13.28 -12.55
CA ASN A 232 12.69 -11.97 -11.92
C ASN A 232 13.47 -10.97 -12.79
N GLU A 233 13.75 -11.29 -14.06
CA GLU A 233 14.56 -10.47 -14.95
C GLU A 233 14.08 -9.01 -15.02
N HIS A 234 12.78 -8.80 -15.20
CA HIS A 234 12.21 -7.45 -15.29
C HIS A 234 12.33 -6.67 -13.97
N VAL A 235 12.27 -7.34 -12.82
CA VAL A 235 12.52 -6.71 -11.52
C VAL A 235 13.95 -6.19 -11.49
N CYS A 236 14.92 -7.01 -11.88
CA CYS A 236 16.33 -6.63 -11.92
C CYS A 236 16.57 -5.43 -12.86
N GLN A 237 15.96 -5.42 -14.04
CA GLN A 237 16.10 -4.33 -15.02
C GLN A 237 15.54 -2.99 -14.53
N THR A 238 14.42 -3.02 -13.80
CA THR A 238 13.71 -1.79 -13.37
C THR A 238 14.08 -1.31 -11.98
N LEU A 239 14.83 -2.12 -11.20
CA LEU A 239 15.11 -1.91 -9.79
C LEU A 239 15.70 -0.52 -9.48
N SER A 240 16.66 -0.06 -10.29
CA SER A 240 17.35 1.22 -10.09
C SER A 240 16.41 2.44 -10.22
N THR A 241 15.28 2.27 -10.91
CA THR A 241 14.31 3.35 -11.16
C THR A 241 13.04 3.24 -10.32
N THR A 242 12.82 2.10 -9.65
CA THR A 242 11.65 1.85 -8.81
C THR A 242 11.80 2.57 -7.47
N GLN A 243 10.83 3.42 -7.13
CA GLN A 243 10.87 4.19 -5.87
C GLN A 243 9.94 3.63 -4.80
N LEU A 244 8.91 2.87 -5.18
CA LEU A 244 7.97 2.27 -4.24
C LEU A 244 7.74 0.79 -4.56
N HIS A 245 8.10 -0.05 -3.60
CA HIS A 245 7.86 -1.49 -3.63
C HIS A 245 6.72 -1.82 -2.65
N VAL A 246 5.70 -2.54 -3.11
CA VAL A 246 4.56 -2.94 -2.29
C VAL A 246 4.42 -4.46 -2.38
N PHE A 247 4.42 -5.12 -1.23
CA PHE A 247 4.20 -6.56 -1.08
C PHE A 247 2.85 -6.77 -0.43
N SER A 248 1.90 -7.30 -1.19
CA SER A 248 0.49 -7.39 -0.77
C SER A 248 0.06 -8.84 -0.60
N PHE A 249 -0.02 -9.31 0.65
CA PHE A 249 -0.40 -10.67 1.04
C PHE A 249 0.52 -11.80 0.53
N VAL A 250 1.62 -11.46 -0.14
CA VAL A 250 2.47 -12.43 -0.85
C VAL A 250 3.53 -13.08 0.05
N CYS A 251 4.03 -12.38 1.08
CA CYS A 251 5.11 -12.94 1.88
C CYS A 251 4.58 -14.03 2.82
N VAL A 252 3.42 -13.81 3.43
CA VAL A 252 2.74 -14.83 4.27
C VAL A 252 2.33 -16.06 3.48
N GLU A 253 1.88 -15.89 2.23
CA GLU A 253 1.52 -17.00 1.34
C GLU A 253 2.74 -17.88 0.99
N ASN A 254 3.94 -17.31 1.05
CA ASN A 254 5.18 -17.97 0.70
C ASN A 254 6.12 -18.17 1.91
N PHE A 255 5.59 -18.11 3.14
CA PHE A 255 6.40 -18.06 4.36
C PHE A 255 7.47 -19.16 4.43
N CYS A 256 7.09 -20.43 4.26
CA CYS A 256 8.04 -21.54 4.37
C CYS A 256 9.13 -21.44 3.32
N LEU A 257 8.77 -21.13 2.07
CA LEU A 257 9.73 -20.99 0.97
C LEU A 257 10.67 -19.80 1.18
N LEU A 258 10.16 -18.68 1.69
CA LEU A 258 10.97 -17.51 2.05
C LEU A 258 11.94 -17.83 3.20
N LEU A 259 11.53 -18.63 4.17
CA LEU A 259 12.39 -19.06 5.26
C LEU A 259 13.48 -20.03 4.78
N ASP A 260 13.10 -21.03 3.99
CA ASP A 260 14.02 -22.06 3.46
C ASP A 260 15.06 -21.47 2.50
N SER A 261 14.69 -20.41 1.78
CA SER A 261 15.57 -19.65 0.88
C SER A 261 16.38 -18.54 1.58
N ASP A 262 16.27 -18.41 2.91
CA ASP A 262 16.87 -17.33 3.70
C ASP A 262 16.58 -15.92 3.11
N TYR A 263 15.34 -15.76 2.64
CA TYR A 263 14.79 -14.55 2.02
C TYR A 263 15.65 -14.00 0.87
N MET A 264 16.24 -14.88 0.04
CA MET A 264 17.20 -14.51 -1.00
C MET A 264 16.71 -13.35 -1.91
N PHE A 265 15.46 -13.39 -2.34
CA PHE A 265 14.85 -12.32 -3.14
C PHE A 265 14.94 -10.96 -2.44
N LEU A 266 14.48 -10.88 -1.18
CA LEU A 266 14.46 -9.64 -0.41
C LEU A 266 15.87 -9.16 -0.08
N ARG A 267 16.80 -10.08 0.20
CA ARG A 267 18.20 -9.75 0.42
C ARG A 267 18.81 -9.09 -0.80
N SER A 268 18.65 -9.69 -1.98
CA SER A 268 19.12 -9.14 -3.24
C SER A 268 18.43 -7.81 -3.57
N LEU A 269 17.12 -7.70 -3.31
CA LEU A 269 16.35 -6.48 -3.51
C LEU A 269 16.83 -5.33 -2.64
N PHE A 270 17.00 -5.55 -1.32
CA PHE A 270 17.47 -4.52 -0.41
C PHE A 270 18.92 -4.11 -0.67
N ALA A 271 19.77 -5.05 -1.08
CA ALA A 271 21.15 -4.76 -1.47
C ALA A 271 21.21 -3.84 -2.70
N GLN A 272 20.43 -4.14 -3.74
CA GLN A 272 20.55 -3.51 -5.05
C GLN A 272 19.59 -2.35 -5.31
N CYS A 273 18.56 -2.15 -4.48
CA CYS A 273 17.61 -1.05 -4.67
C CYS A 273 18.26 0.33 -4.48
N SER A 274 17.67 1.32 -5.12
CA SER A 274 18.08 2.72 -5.00
C SER A 274 17.88 3.26 -3.59
N THR A 275 18.76 4.18 -3.19
CA THR A 275 18.55 4.95 -1.97
C THR A 275 17.32 5.85 -2.13
N GLY A 276 16.58 6.02 -1.04
CA GLY A 276 15.29 6.70 -1.02
C GLY A 276 14.10 5.79 -1.35
N SER A 277 14.30 4.57 -1.85
CA SER A 277 13.20 3.66 -2.15
C SER A 277 12.45 3.22 -0.89
N TYR A 278 11.13 3.13 -1.02
CA TYR A 278 10.20 2.69 0.02
C TYR A 278 9.75 1.25 -0.23
N PHE A 279 9.54 0.51 0.85
CA PHE A 279 9.00 -0.85 0.83
C PHE A 279 7.81 -0.91 1.78
N ILE A 280 6.67 -1.43 1.34
CA ILE A 280 5.46 -1.57 2.14
C ILE A 280 5.00 -3.02 2.10
N PHE A 281 4.84 -3.65 3.26
CA PHE A 281 4.38 -5.04 3.40
C PHE A 281 3.02 -5.06 4.10
N THR A 282 1.97 -5.56 3.41
CA THR A 282 0.56 -5.57 3.87
C THR A 282 -0.02 -6.99 3.98
N ASP A 283 0.71 -7.88 4.65
CA ASP A 283 0.26 -9.27 4.88
C ASP A 283 -0.89 -9.41 5.89
N SER A 284 -1.51 -10.58 5.90
CA SER A 284 -2.64 -10.92 6.79
C SER A 284 -2.26 -11.10 8.27
N THR A 285 -0.97 -11.20 8.61
CA THR A 285 -0.52 -11.50 9.97
C THR A 285 0.79 -10.86 10.28
N HIS A 286 0.97 -10.31 11.50
CA HIS A 286 2.15 -9.55 11.91
C HIS A 286 3.47 -10.34 12.15
N ARG A 287 3.60 -11.56 11.64
CA ARG A 287 4.65 -12.50 12.07
C ARG A 287 5.98 -12.39 11.31
N LEU A 288 5.97 -11.89 10.08
CA LEU A 288 7.16 -11.89 9.20
C LEU A 288 8.02 -10.63 9.31
N TRP A 289 7.45 -9.53 9.78
CA TRP A 289 8.15 -8.24 9.82
C TRP A 289 9.48 -8.26 10.57
N PRO A 290 9.66 -8.96 11.71
CA PRO A 290 10.97 -9.02 12.36
C PRO A 290 12.03 -9.62 11.44
N ALA A 291 11.76 -10.76 10.82
CA ALA A 291 12.70 -11.41 9.90
C ALA A 291 12.97 -10.56 8.65
N ILE A 292 11.93 -9.96 8.06
CA ILE A 292 12.09 -9.07 6.89
C ILE A 292 12.94 -7.84 7.25
N PHE A 293 12.72 -7.25 8.42
CA PHE A 293 13.52 -6.12 8.91
C PHE A 293 14.97 -6.54 9.18
N ASP A 294 15.19 -7.71 9.78
CA ASP A 294 16.53 -8.26 10.05
C ASP A 294 17.31 -8.45 8.73
N VAL A 295 16.66 -8.94 7.67
CA VAL A 295 17.26 -9.06 6.32
C VAL A 295 17.64 -7.68 5.76
N ALA A 296 16.73 -6.70 5.83
CA ALA A 296 17.02 -5.33 5.39
C ALA A 296 18.20 -4.73 6.16
N ASN A 297 18.19 -4.83 7.49
CA ASN A 297 19.23 -4.28 8.34
C ASN A 297 20.58 -5.03 8.17
N ALA A 298 20.58 -6.32 7.85
CA ALA A 298 21.80 -7.06 7.52
C ALA A 298 22.44 -6.57 6.21
N THR A 299 21.63 -6.20 5.21
CA THR A 299 22.14 -5.68 3.93
C THR A 299 22.70 -4.26 4.03
N ALA A 300 22.12 -3.41 4.87
CA ALA A 300 22.60 -2.05 5.10
C ALA A 300 22.39 -1.64 6.58
N PRO A 301 23.34 -1.97 7.48
CA PRO A 301 23.19 -1.77 8.91
C PRO A 301 22.87 -0.32 9.29
N GLY A 302 21.73 -0.13 9.96
CA GLY A 302 21.27 1.18 10.42
C GLY A 302 20.82 2.14 9.32
N LYS A 303 20.65 1.66 8.08
CA LYS A 303 20.24 2.46 6.92
C LYS A 303 18.81 2.21 6.47
N PHE A 304 18.04 1.40 7.17
CA PHE A 304 16.61 1.27 6.92
C PHE A 304 15.80 1.98 8.01
N ARG A 305 15.11 3.07 7.64
CA ARG A 305 14.02 3.58 8.48
C ARG A 305 12.91 2.57 8.51
N VAL A 306 12.23 2.48 9.64
CA VAL A 306 11.17 1.50 9.85
C VAL A 306 9.97 2.13 10.54
N TRP A 307 8.78 1.76 10.05
CA TRP A 307 7.50 2.05 10.67
C TRP A 307 6.65 0.78 10.72
N THR A 308 5.80 0.69 11.74
CA THR A 308 4.80 -0.38 11.85
C THR A 308 3.39 0.21 12.06
N PRO A 309 2.88 0.95 11.06
CA PRO A 309 1.56 1.59 11.14
C PRO A 309 0.44 0.55 11.19
N PHE A 310 -0.69 0.94 11.75
CA PHE A 310 -1.91 0.13 11.78
C PHE A 310 -3.01 0.81 10.97
N ALA A 311 -3.64 0.06 10.08
CA ALA A 311 -4.85 0.46 9.37
C ALA A 311 -5.89 -0.65 9.45
N ARG A 312 -7.15 -0.29 9.72
CA ARG A 312 -8.24 -1.26 9.92
C ARG A 312 -8.46 -2.22 8.74
N SER A 313 -8.07 -1.83 7.53
CA SER A 313 -8.25 -2.61 6.31
C SER A 313 -7.16 -3.67 6.06
N CYS A 314 -5.95 -3.47 6.59
CA CYS A 314 -4.81 -4.36 6.35
C CYS A 314 -4.03 -4.69 7.65
N HIS A 315 -4.64 -4.48 8.82
CA HIS A 315 -4.00 -4.65 10.13
C HIS A 315 -2.71 -3.83 10.27
N TYR A 316 -1.62 -4.44 10.73
CA TYR A 316 -0.30 -3.82 10.75
C TYR A 316 0.32 -3.93 9.37
N ALA A 317 1.16 -2.96 9.03
CA ALA A 317 2.09 -3.07 7.92
C ALA A 317 3.52 -2.88 8.43
N LEU A 318 4.51 -3.30 7.65
CA LEU A 318 5.89 -2.84 7.80
C LEU A 318 6.17 -1.92 6.65
N VAL A 319 6.69 -0.76 6.99
CA VAL A 319 7.19 0.18 6.01
C VAL A 319 8.66 0.37 6.27
N LEU A 320 9.45 0.24 5.21
CA LEU A 320 10.88 0.50 5.22
C LEU A 320 11.20 1.61 4.23
N GLN A 321 12.23 2.39 4.52
CA GLN A 321 12.85 3.30 3.57
C GLN A 321 14.36 3.11 3.60
N LYS A 322 14.98 2.84 2.45
CA LYS A 322 16.44 2.77 2.34
C LYS A 322 17.00 4.18 2.37
N LEU A 323 17.82 4.49 3.37
CA LEU A 323 18.46 5.79 3.50
C LEU A 323 19.73 5.89 2.64
N PRO A 324 20.13 7.10 2.22
CA PRO A 324 21.45 7.32 1.64
C PRO A 324 22.58 7.00 2.64
N ASP A 325 23.73 6.52 2.14
CA ASP A 325 24.86 6.15 3.00
C ASP A 325 25.39 7.31 3.85
N TYR A 326 25.31 8.54 3.33
CA TYR A 326 25.73 9.76 4.02
C TYR A 326 24.71 10.26 5.07
N SER A 327 23.52 9.68 5.17
CA SER A 327 22.51 10.11 6.13
C SER A 327 22.87 9.70 7.56
N LYS A 328 22.23 10.36 8.53
CA LYS A 328 22.20 9.91 9.93
C LYS A 328 21.64 8.47 10.02
N PRO A 329 21.98 7.71 11.08
CA PRO A 329 21.40 6.39 11.32
C PRO A 329 19.88 6.44 11.43
N ALA A 330 19.21 5.38 10.98
CA ALA A 330 17.76 5.24 11.02
C ALA A 330 17.18 5.43 12.43
N SER A 331 17.92 5.07 13.47
CA SER A 331 17.54 5.22 14.87
C SER A 331 17.32 6.67 15.32
N THR A 332 17.80 7.64 14.54
CA THR A 332 17.64 9.07 14.83
C THR A 332 16.34 9.67 14.29
N TYR A 333 15.59 8.93 13.46
CA TYR A 333 14.38 9.41 12.82
C TYR A 333 13.12 9.16 13.69
N PRO A 334 12.06 9.99 13.53
CA PRO A 334 10.80 9.80 14.25
C PRO A 334 10.21 8.40 14.07
N PHE A 335 9.46 7.94 15.07
CA PHE A 335 8.78 6.64 15.14
C PHE A 335 9.67 5.39 15.20
N TYR A 336 10.99 5.50 15.01
CA TYR A 336 11.89 4.34 15.01
C TYR A 336 11.80 3.50 16.29
N ASN A 337 11.95 4.13 17.46
CA ASN A 337 11.89 3.41 18.75
C ASN A 337 10.54 2.71 18.97
N GLN A 338 9.44 3.35 18.55
CA GLN A 338 8.10 2.76 18.63
C GLN A 338 7.97 1.56 17.69
N ALA A 339 8.51 1.66 16.47
CA ALA A 339 8.50 0.58 15.51
C ALA A 339 9.33 -0.61 15.99
N MET A 340 10.52 -0.37 16.54
CA MET A 340 11.37 -1.43 17.12
C MET A 340 10.69 -2.13 18.30
N ALA A 341 10.05 -1.40 19.21
CA ALA A 341 9.30 -2.00 20.31
C ALA A 341 8.19 -2.95 19.79
N LYS A 342 7.45 -2.54 18.76
CA LYS A 342 6.45 -3.40 18.11
C LYS A 342 7.07 -4.60 17.42
N LEU A 343 8.22 -4.45 16.76
CA LEU A 343 8.90 -5.60 16.13
C LEU A 343 9.33 -6.65 17.15
N GLU A 344 9.79 -6.24 18.34
CA GLU A 344 10.08 -7.17 19.43
C GLU A 344 8.81 -7.88 19.94
N ASP A 345 7.68 -7.17 20.05
CA ASP A 345 6.39 -7.80 20.36
C ASP A 345 6.00 -8.85 19.30
N PHE A 346 6.19 -8.51 18.02
CA PHE A 346 5.88 -9.38 16.89
C PHE A 346 6.78 -10.63 16.87
N LYS A 347 8.07 -10.47 17.21
CA LYS A 347 9.03 -11.56 17.32
C LYS A 347 8.63 -12.57 18.39
N ARG A 348 8.17 -12.09 19.55
CA ARG A 348 7.64 -12.97 20.61
C ARG A 348 6.42 -13.76 20.14
N HIS A 349 5.50 -13.12 19.40
CA HIS A 349 4.34 -13.80 18.82
C HIS A 349 4.74 -14.87 17.79
N GLN A 350 5.75 -14.58 16.96
CA GLN A 350 6.27 -15.53 15.98
C GLN A 350 6.88 -16.77 16.67
N GLN A 351 7.70 -16.58 17.70
CA GLN A 351 8.34 -17.68 18.45
C GLN A 351 7.30 -18.60 19.10
N GLN A 352 6.27 -18.03 19.74
CA GLN A 352 5.17 -18.81 20.32
C GLN A 352 4.42 -19.64 19.27
N HIS A 353 4.22 -19.08 18.06
CA HIS A 353 3.58 -19.78 16.97
C HIS A 353 4.42 -20.96 16.47
N LEU A 354 5.72 -20.77 16.25
CA LEU A 354 6.64 -21.83 15.82
C LEU A 354 6.72 -22.96 16.84
N GLN A 355 6.78 -22.63 18.14
CA GLN A 355 6.73 -23.62 19.22
C GLN A 355 5.45 -24.46 19.16
N THR A 356 4.29 -23.81 18.98
CA THR A 356 3.00 -24.50 18.87
C THR A 356 2.92 -25.41 17.65
N GLN A 357 3.44 -24.97 16.50
CA GLN A 357 3.47 -25.78 15.27
C GLN A 357 4.39 -27.01 15.43
N HIS A 358 5.56 -26.85 16.05
CA HIS A 358 6.48 -27.94 16.30
C HIS A 358 5.87 -28.98 17.26
N SER A 359 5.23 -28.56 18.35
CA SER A 359 4.52 -29.47 19.26
C SER A 359 3.38 -30.25 18.57
N ASN A 360 2.68 -29.64 17.62
CA ASN A 360 1.60 -30.29 16.87
C ASN A 360 2.11 -31.26 15.78
N GLN A 361 3.34 -31.08 15.28
CA GLN A 361 3.98 -32.02 14.34
C GLN A 361 4.57 -33.23 15.07
N VAL A 362 5.09 -33.05 16.29
CA VAL A 362 5.65 -34.15 17.11
C VAL A 362 4.55 -35.07 17.70
N ASN A 363 3.33 -34.56 17.84
CA ASN A 363 2.17 -35.30 18.35
C ASN A 363 1.28 -35.91 17.24
N ARG A 364 1.74 -35.90 15.98
CA ARG A 364 1.14 -36.61 14.85
C ARG A 364 2.09 -37.70 14.39
#